data_AF-A0A9D6X607-F1
#
_entry.id   AF-A0A9D6X607-F1
#
_cell.length_a   1.000
_cell.length_b   1.000
_cell.length_c   1.000
_cell.angle_alpha   90.00
_cell.angle_beta   90.00
_cell.angle_gamma   90.00
#
_symmetry.space_group_name_H-M   'P 1'
#
loop_
_entity.id
_entity.type
_entity.pdbx_description
1 polymer ?
#
loop_
_entity_poly.entity_id
_entity_poly.type
_entity_poly.pdbx_seq_one_letter_code
_entity_poly.pdbx_strand_id
1 'polypeptide(L)'
;MQRELPLLPWLGRAPELRSGRQMAAAVLRRVSAMLARLALSVAGAAAQAPVREPVLEFYAEAGAPEGALYVDGVLVGMLAGVSRL
;
A
#
# COMPACT_ATOMS: atom_id res chain seq x y z
N MET A 1 40.34 14.01 -6.36
CA MET A 1 39.93 14.46 -5.01
C MET A 1 38.89 13.50 -4.46
N GLN A 2 39.32 12.44 -3.79
CA GLN A 2 38.47 11.50 -3.06
C GLN A 2 38.38 12.01 -1.61
N ARG A 3 37.20 12.44 -1.15
CA ARG A 3 36.98 12.82 0.26
C ARG A 3 36.60 11.55 1.02
N GLU A 4 37.55 10.96 1.72
CA GLU A 4 37.26 9.98 2.75
C GLU A 4 36.62 10.71 3.94
N LEU A 5 35.34 10.45 4.18
CA LEU A 5 34.66 10.91 5.39
C LEU A 5 35.08 9.96 6.52
N PRO A 6 35.80 10.43 7.56
CA PRO A 6 36.15 9.58 8.68
C PRO A 6 34.89 9.34 9.49
N LEU A 7 34.23 8.21 9.24
CA LEU A 7 33.07 7.76 10.01
C LEU A 7 33.53 7.37 11.42
N LEU A 8 33.63 8.37 12.28
CA LEU A 8 33.38 8.33 13.73
C LEU A 8 34.15 7.26 14.55
N PRO A 9 35.35 7.58 15.09
CA PRO A 9 36.12 6.69 15.97
C PRO A 9 35.49 6.41 17.35
N TRP A 10 34.31 6.95 17.66
CA TRP A 10 33.67 6.83 18.98
C TRP A 10 32.67 5.67 19.13
N LEU A 11 32.55 4.78 18.12
CA LEU A 11 31.79 3.53 18.28
C LEU A 11 32.46 2.54 19.25
N GLY A 12 33.71 2.81 19.64
CA GLY A 12 34.46 2.02 20.61
C GLY A 12 34.39 2.59 22.03
N ARG A 13 33.36 2.23 22.81
CA ARG A 13 33.51 1.89 24.25
C ARG A 13 32.20 1.43 24.88
N ALA A 14 32.07 0.11 25.03
CA ALA A 14 31.54 -0.66 26.17
C ALA A 14 31.22 -2.08 25.67
N PRO A 15 31.94 -3.13 26.08
CA PRO A 15 31.66 -4.50 25.65
C PRO A 15 30.25 -4.96 26.06
N GLU A 16 29.75 -4.51 27.21
CA GLU A 16 28.40 -4.77 27.75
C GLU A 16 27.27 -4.28 26.82
N LEU A 17 27.43 -3.11 26.19
CA LEU A 17 26.42 -2.54 25.26
C LEU A 17 26.43 -3.20 23.88
N ARG A 18 27.46 -3.99 23.56
CA ARG A 18 27.63 -4.62 22.25
C ARG A 18 26.59 -5.72 22.03
N SER A 19 26.32 -6.52 23.07
CA SER A 19 25.30 -7.57 23.05
C SER A 19 23.89 -6.99 22.93
N GLY A 20 23.57 -5.96 23.70
CA GLY A 20 22.27 -5.26 23.59
C GLY A 20 22.05 -4.62 22.21
N ARG A 21 23.09 -3.99 21.65
CA ARG A 21 23.04 -3.43 20.29
C ARG A 21 22.85 -4.51 19.21
N GLN A 22 23.52 -5.65 19.33
CA GLN A 22 23.34 -6.76 18.39
C GLN A 22 21.93 -7.33 18.44
N MET A 23 21.36 -7.47 19.64
CA MET A 23 19.99 -7.94 19.83
C MET A 23 18.97 -6.94 19.27
N ALA A 24 19.13 -5.65 19.57
CA ALA A 24 18.31 -4.58 19.00
C ALA A 24 18.40 -4.57 17.46
N ALA A 25 19.60 -4.70 16.90
CA ALA A 25 19.79 -4.77 15.45
C ALA A 25 19.14 -6.02 14.83
N ALA A 26 19.19 -7.17 15.52
CA ALA A 26 18.52 -8.39 15.07
C ALA A 26 16.99 -8.25 15.07
N VAL A 27 16.44 -7.62 16.12
CA VAL A 27 15.01 -7.31 16.20
C VAL A 27 14.61 -6.35 15.08
N LEU A 28 15.32 -5.22 14.91
CA LEU A 28 15.02 -4.27 13.83
C LEU A 28 15.07 -4.93 12.45
N ARG A 29 16.09 -5.76 12.17
CA ARG A 29 16.18 -6.49 10.90
C ARG A 29 14.99 -7.43 10.69
N ARG A 30 14.56 -8.15 11.73
CA ARG A 30 13.39 -9.02 11.64
C ARG A 30 12.11 -8.24 11.37
N VAL A 31 11.89 -7.15 12.11
CA VAL A 31 10.72 -6.28 11.93
C VAL A 31 10.69 -5.70 10.51
N SER A 32 11.84 -5.20 10.04
CA SER A 32 11.97 -4.67 8.67
C SER A 32 11.65 -5.73 7.60
N ALA A 33 12.14 -6.97 7.76
CA ALA A 33 11.84 -8.05 6.83
C ALA A 33 10.35 -8.45 6.85
N MET A 34 9.69 -8.42 8.01
CA MET A 34 8.25 -8.66 8.12
C MET A 34 7.45 -7.56 7.41
N LEU A 35 7.81 -6.30 7.64
CA LEU A 35 7.16 -5.16 6.98
C LEU A 35 7.34 -5.20 5.46
N ALA A 36 8.53 -5.56 4.97
CA ALA A 36 8.77 -5.72 3.54
C ALA A 36 7.89 -6.81 2.91
N ARG A 37 7.70 -7.94 3.61
CA ARG A 37 6.78 -9.01 3.17
C ARG A 37 5.33 -8.54 3.15
N LEU A 38 4.89 -7.81 4.17
CA LEU A 38 3.53 -7.25 4.20
C LEU A 38 3.31 -6.25 3.06
N ALA A 39 4.27 -5.35 2.83
CA ALA A 39 4.21 -4.40 1.72
C ALA A 39 4.09 -5.12 0.37
N LEU A 40 4.86 -6.19 0.15
CA LEU A 40 4.76 -7.01 -1.06
C LEU A 40 3.43 -7.74 -1.17
N SER A 41 2.84 -8.21 -0.06
CA SER A 41 1.51 -8.83 -0.10
C SER A 41 0.40 -7.84 -0.45
N VAL A 42 0.46 -6.61 0.08
CA VAL A 42 -0.51 -5.55 -0.22
C VAL A 42 -0.34 -5.06 -1.66
N ALA A 43 0.90 -4.81 -2.09
CA ALA A 43 1.20 -4.41 -3.46
C ALA A 43 0.86 -5.51 -4.48
N GLY A 44 1.14 -6.78 -4.13
CA GLY A 44 0.78 -7.94 -4.94
C GLY A 44 -0.73 -8.14 -5.03
N ALA A 45 -1.49 -7.86 -3.96
CA ALA A 45 -2.95 -7.87 -4.01
C ALA A 45 -3.49 -6.76 -4.93
N ALA A 46 -2.89 -5.57 -4.90
CA ALA A 46 -3.24 -4.48 -5.83
C ALA A 46 -2.86 -4.79 -7.28
N ALA A 47 -1.72 -5.44 -7.52
CA ALA A 47 -1.27 -5.82 -8.86
C ALA A 47 -2.05 -7.01 -9.46
N GLN A 48 -2.63 -7.86 -8.62
CA GLN A 48 -3.44 -9.01 -9.04
C GLN A 48 -4.90 -8.66 -9.30
N ALA A 49 -5.35 -7.44 -9.00
CA ALA A 49 -6.62 -6.97 -9.54
C ALA A 49 -6.42 -6.88 -11.07
N PRO A 50 -7.06 -7.73 -11.89
CA PRO A 50 -7.09 -7.46 -13.31
C PRO A 50 -7.69 -6.08 -13.45
N VAL A 51 -6.92 -5.15 -14.02
CA VAL A 51 -7.47 -3.89 -14.53
C VAL A 51 -8.34 -4.28 -15.72
N ARG A 52 -9.53 -4.83 -15.43
CA ARG A 52 -10.65 -4.65 -16.34
C ARG A 52 -10.91 -3.18 -16.27
N GLU A 53 -10.57 -2.50 -17.35
CA GLU A 53 -10.99 -1.13 -17.57
C GLU A 53 -12.49 -1.10 -17.25
N PRO A 54 -12.93 -0.32 -16.24
CA PRO A 54 -14.32 -0.33 -15.84
C PRO A 54 -15.14 0.07 -17.06
N VAL A 55 -15.81 -0.91 -17.67
CA VAL A 55 -16.68 -0.68 -18.82
C VAL A 55 -17.91 0.01 -18.26
N LEU A 56 -17.88 1.34 -18.30
CA LEU A 56 -18.99 2.17 -17.89
C LEU A 56 -20.04 2.10 -19.00
N GLU A 57 -20.98 1.15 -18.88
CA GLU A 57 -22.14 1.09 -19.77
C GLU A 57 -23.12 2.21 -19.38
N PHE A 58 -23.21 3.26 -20.21
CA PHE A 58 -24.22 4.31 -20.06
C PHE A 58 -25.56 3.81 -20.59
N TYR A 59 -26.45 3.38 -19.70
CA TYR A 59 -27.84 3.10 -20.04
C TYR A 59 -28.63 4.42 -20.11
N ALA A 60 -28.72 4.97 -21.32
CA ALA A 60 -29.52 6.15 -21.64
C ALA A 60 -31.01 5.85 -21.85
N GLU A 61 -31.47 4.61 -21.57
CA GLU A 61 -32.89 4.31 -21.65
C GLU A 61 -33.63 4.98 -20.48
N ALA A 62 -34.71 5.68 -20.80
CA ALA A 62 -35.52 6.48 -19.88
C ALA A 62 -36.27 5.67 -18.79
N GLY A 63 -35.87 4.42 -18.53
CA GLY A 63 -36.43 3.52 -17.52
C GLY A 63 -35.45 3.08 -16.43
N ALA A 64 -34.16 3.44 -16.50
CA ALA A 64 -33.22 3.13 -15.43
C ALA A 64 -33.51 4.02 -14.19
N PRO A 65 -33.59 3.46 -12.97
CA PRO A 65 -33.80 4.26 -11.77
C PRO A 65 -32.69 5.31 -11.62
N GLU A 66 -33.07 6.57 -11.52
CA GLU A 66 -32.12 7.69 -11.38
C GLU A 66 -31.19 7.46 -10.19
N GLY A 67 -29.88 7.53 -10.42
CA GLY A 67 -28.88 7.32 -9.39
C GLY A 67 -28.52 5.86 -9.09
N ALA A 68 -29.04 4.87 -9.82
CA ALA A 68 -28.62 3.48 -9.66
C ALA A 68 -27.16 3.26 -10.09
N LEU A 69 -26.35 2.72 -9.17
CA LEU A 69 -24.95 2.39 -9.39
C LEU A 69 -24.82 0.90 -9.70
N TYR A 70 -24.23 0.58 -10.86
CA TYR A 70 -23.95 -0.79 -11.27
C TYR A 70 -22.45 -1.05 -11.30
N VAL A 71 -22.04 -2.23 -10.85
CA VAL A 71 -20.68 -2.77 -11.01
C VAL A 71 -20.82 -4.14 -11.63
N ASP A 72 -20.17 -4.36 -12.79
CA ASP A 72 -20.28 -5.60 -13.57
C ASP A 72 -21.76 -5.99 -13.89
N GLY A 73 -22.63 -5.00 -14.12
CA GLY A 73 -24.06 -5.22 -14.38
C GLY A 73 -24.91 -5.54 -13.14
N VAL A 74 -24.32 -5.54 -11.94
CA VAL A 74 -25.03 -5.77 -10.67
C VAL A 74 -25.31 -4.44 -9.98
N LEU A 75 -26.57 -4.22 -9.55
CA LEU A 75 -26.95 -3.05 -8.76
C LEU A 75 -26.29 -3.10 -7.39
N VAL A 76 -25.40 -2.15 -7.10
CA VAL A 76 -24.66 -2.08 -5.83
C VAL A 76 -25.13 -0.94 -4.91
N GLY A 77 -25.88 0.04 -5.42
CA GLY A 77 -26.38 1.13 -4.59
C GLY A 77 -27.11 2.24 -5.34
N MET A 78 -27.52 3.26 -4.59
CA MET A 78 -28.16 4.46 -5.11
C MET A 78 -27.36 5.70 -4.69
N LEU A 79 -27.01 6.55 -5.65
CA LEU A 79 -26.36 7.83 -5.42
C LEU A 79 -27.40 8.90 -5.12
N ALA A 80 -27.32 9.50 -3.92
CA ALA A 80 -28.19 10.60 -3.54
C ALA A 80 -27.85 11.89 -4.32
N GLY A 81 -28.86 12.60 -4.80
CA GLY A 81 -28.71 13.93 -5.42
C GLY A 81 -28.41 13.93 -6.92
N VAL A 82 -28.55 12.80 -7.61
CA VAL A 82 -28.46 12.75 -9.08
C VAL A 82 -29.81 13.16 -9.68
N SER A 83 -29.89 14.41 -10.14
CA SER A 83 -30.99 14.92 -10.95
C SER A 83 -30.45 15.22 -12.36
N ARG A 84 -31.21 14.83 -13.39
CA ARG A 84 -30.84 14.86 -14.82
C ARG A 84 -30.16 16.18 -15.24
N LEU A 85 -29.15 16.09 -16.13
CA LEU A 85 -28.68 17.21 -16.97
C LEU A 85 -29.58 17.34 -18.20
#